data_AF-A0A349A460-F1
#
_entry.id   AF-A0A349A460-F1
#
_cell.length_a   1.000
_cell.length_b   1.000
_cell.length_c   1.000
_cell.angle_alpha   90.00
_cell.angle_beta   90.00
_cell.angle_gamma   90.00
#
_symmetry.space_group_name_H-M   'P 1'
#
loop_
_entity.id
_entity.type
_entity.pdbx_description
1 polymer ?
#
loop_
_entity_poly.entity_id
_entity_poly.type
_entity_poly.pdbx_seq_one_letter_code
_entity_poly.pdbx_strand_id
1 'polypeptide(L)'
;MKRSSGLIASILVAAILAVLLTCRPLTLSAQTTAPALAPVLNVAPREIDLGGLTAGQTLKGIFTLSHRGPASLTWSTQPLAGWTFLDQDRLSGTIGAEPGVLELRLSRFDDGNERDIGAPGAAVTTVRLTLESGGKTITARRDFSAGPHRMAIPVSLPGGVRNLHIRFSLPYPELETFLSVDPPRLDFGTLGPGETATRRIRLTNAGRERLDWKALGPAPEEEVLPIGKGRYLSFQNTELRVPGPYQAPARIAETAEFSAGWSEEGGYPVSHPQGSNLKYRFRGTGLVLHLWKSPDGGSLSIYVDNRLVETVDGMSDPIERLTSNGIAGLNEGPHELTVVVKSGRLKLEGMTVYGQDVRRGPADWISLFPDSGVITRETDFVNVALHAQNVAPGTYRDHLLIRSTGGDQVIDLSVEVRGDAAAKIIDVYRYFRDKDCLFTVNPQAEAPRLHSGGYQRQGVAFRLFSPGTPGTTELYRWFNPGKRDHYYTVNRSGVNAQSGYVLEGVIGHIATSRLNDTRPLYRWRNPRTGHHFFTTDQSGEGRDRKGFRFEGIVGYVR
;
A
#
# COMPACT_ATOMS: atom_id res chain seq x y z
N MET A 1 38.29 15.28 -61.12
CA MET A 1 36.94 14.92 -60.62
C MET A 1 37.09 14.55 -59.14
N LYS A 2 36.23 14.86 -58.16
CA LYS A 2 35.07 15.75 -57.89
C LYS A 2 34.94 15.69 -56.33
N ARG A 3 34.46 16.62 -55.50
CA ARG A 3 34.03 18.05 -55.43
C ARG A 3 33.83 18.29 -53.89
N SER A 4 33.74 19.45 -53.25
CA SER A 4 34.09 20.89 -53.42
C SER A 4 33.52 21.60 -52.16
N SER A 5 34.06 22.66 -51.55
CA SER A 5 35.21 23.54 -51.84
C SER A 5 35.39 24.53 -50.66
N GLY A 6 36.62 24.83 -50.24
CA GLY A 6 36.89 25.83 -49.18
C GLY A 6 37.28 27.20 -49.75
N LEU A 7 36.55 28.24 -49.36
CA LEU A 7 36.84 29.67 -49.61
C LEU A 7 36.79 30.39 -48.24
N ILE A 8 37.59 31.41 -47.92
CA ILE A 8 38.77 32.01 -48.56
C ILE A 8 39.74 32.41 -47.44
N ALA A 9 41.04 32.34 -47.69
CA ALA A 9 42.06 33.04 -46.91
C ALA A 9 42.97 33.82 -47.86
N SER A 10 43.29 35.08 -47.56
CA SER A 10 44.28 35.87 -48.30
C SER A 10 44.76 37.10 -47.54
N ILE A 11 46.08 37.15 -47.33
CA ILE A 11 46.92 38.36 -47.39
C ILE A 11 46.60 39.48 -46.38
N LEU A 12 47.40 39.58 -45.31
CA LEU A 12 48.55 40.51 -45.33
C LEU A 12 49.61 40.07 -44.30
N VAL A 13 50.87 39.90 -44.72
CA VAL A 13 52.00 39.49 -43.87
C VAL A 13 53.24 40.31 -44.23
N ALA A 14 53.67 41.23 -43.36
CA ALA A 14 55.04 41.75 -43.25
C ALA A 14 55.15 42.89 -42.21
N ALA A 15 55.36 42.57 -40.92
CA ALA A 15 55.84 43.50 -39.89
C ALA A 15 56.26 42.76 -38.61
N ILE A 16 57.35 41.98 -38.65
CA ILE A 16 57.91 41.28 -37.49
C ILE A 16 59.34 41.79 -37.24
N LEU A 17 59.72 41.84 -35.96
CA LEU A 17 61.08 42.10 -35.43
C LEU A 17 61.58 43.56 -35.43
N ALA A 18 61.12 44.34 -34.44
CA ALA A 18 61.96 45.32 -33.76
C ALA A 18 61.45 45.60 -32.32
N VAL A 19 62.37 45.86 -31.39
CA VAL A 19 62.19 46.39 -30.02
C VAL A 19 61.37 45.52 -29.03
N LEU A 20 62.09 44.99 -28.03
CA LEU A 20 61.50 44.38 -26.82
C LEU A 20 61.10 45.43 -25.76
N LEU A 21 60.29 44.99 -24.79
CA LEU A 21 60.27 45.45 -23.39
C LEU A 21 59.91 46.93 -23.12
N THR A 22 58.61 47.22 -23.01
CA THR A 22 58.08 47.98 -21.85
C THR A 22 56.69 47.46 -21.47
N CYS A 23 56.60 46.69 -20.39
CA CYS A 23 55.30 46.27 -19.85
C CYS A 23 54.71 47.35 -18.93
N ARG A 24 53.52 47.85 -19.26
CA ARG A 24 52.58 48.44 -18.28
C ARG A 24 51.17 47.95 -18.60
N PRO A 25 50.48 47.25 -17.68
CA PRO A 25 49.09 46.86 -17.90
C PRO A 25 48.16 48.06 -17.77
N LEU A 26 47.17 48.17 -18.65
CA LEU A 26 46.03 49.08 -18.46
C LEU A 26 45.10 48.50 -17.38
N THR A 27 45.12 49.09 -16.18
CA THR A 27 44.14 48.79 -15.13
C THR A 27 42.80 49.42 -15.46
N LEU A 28 41.99 48.71 -16.26
CA LEU A 28 40.59 49.08 -16.50
C LEU A 28 39.78 48.76 -15.23
N SER A 29 39.35 49.76 -14.47
CA SER A 29 38.65 49.58 -13.20
C SER A 29 37.17 49.20 -13.40
N ALA A 30 36.93 47.95 -13.79
CA ALA A 30 35.62 47.33 -13.70
C ALA A 30 35.19 47.24 -12.23
N GLN A 31 34.27 48.11 -11.81
CA GLN A 31 33.62 48.02 -10.50
C GLN A 31 32.62 46.86 -10.50
N THR A 32 33.13 45.64 -10.36
CA THR A 32 32.32 44.44 -10.10
C THR A 32 31.75 44.55 -8.68
N THR A 33 30.63 45.23 -8.53
CA THR A 33 29.83 45.19 -7.29
C THR A 33 29.42 43.74 -7.06
N ALA A 34 29.99 43.10 -6.04
CA ALA A 34 29.58 41.77 -5.63
C ALA A 34 28.07 41.75 -5.34
N PRO A 35 27.34 40.67 -5.69
CA PRO A 35 25.92 40.57 -5.39
C PRO A 35 25.73 40.70 -3.87
N ALA A 36 24.95 41.70 -3.45
CA ALA A 36 24.69 41.93 -2.04
C ALA A 36 24.09 40.68 -1.40
N LEU A 37 24.67 40.24 -0.28
CA LEU A 37 24.14 39.11 0.48
C LEU A 37 22.69 39.41 0.87
N ALA A 38 21.76 38.51 0.50
CA ALA A 38 20.35 38.67 0.83
C ALA A 38 20.19 38.82 2.36
N PRO A 39 19.40 39.80 2.83
CA PRO A 39 19.37 40.18 4.24
C PRO A 39 18.89 39.02 5.12
N VAL A 40 19.79 38.51 5.97
CA VAL A 40 19.48 37.38 6.85
C VAL A 40 18.68 37.87 8.06
N LEU A 41 17.41 37.46 8.11
CA LEU A 41 16.62 37.53 9.33
C LEU A 41 17.12 36.50 10.34
N ASN A 42 17.47 36.97 11.53
CA ASN A 42 17.69 36.19 12.73
C ASN A 42 16.42 36.25 13.57
N VAL A 43 15.87 35.08 13.91
CA VAL A 43 14.72 34.97 14.82
C VAL A 43 15.12 34.22 16.06
N ALA A 44 14.79 34.79 17.22
CA ALA A 44 15.11 34.27 18.54
C ALA A 44 13.84 34.23 19.42
N PRO A 45 13.50 33.08 20.02
CA PRO A 45 14.01 31.74 19.69
C PRO A 45 13.51 31.28 18.31
N ARG A 46 13.90 30.09 17.85
CA ARG A 46 13.32 29.47 16.62
C ARG A 46 12.09 28.59 16.90
N GLU A 47 11.95 28.19 18.16
CA GLU A 47 10.84 27.41 18.69
C GLU A 47 10.51 27.90 20.10
N ILE A 48 9.23 27.91 20.47
CA ILE A 48 8.74 28.23 21.81
C ILE A 48 7.89 27.05 22.29
N ASP A 49 8.21 26.48 23.46
CA ASP A 49 7.26 25.63 24.18
C ASP A 49 6.42 26.51 25.11
N LEU A 50 5.11 26.41 24.98
CA LEU A 50 4.11 27.18 25.71
C LEU A 50 3.48 26.36 26.85
N GLY A 51 3.72 25.05 26.90
CA GLY A 51 3.12 24.14 27.88
C GLY A 51 1.62 23.88 27.65
N GLY A 52 0.92 23.48 28.71
CA GLY A 52 -0.47 23.02 28.65
C GLY A 52 -1.51 24.15 28.55
N LEU A 53 -2.53 23.96 27.70
CA LEU A 53 -3.67 24.86 27.46
C LEU A 53 -4.96 24.29 28.07
N THR A 54 -5.22 24.64 29.33
CA THR A 54 -6.47 24.33 30.05
C THR A 54 -7.59 25.32 29.71
N ALA A 55 -8.77 25.19 30.31
CA ALA A 55 -9.91 26.08 30.07
C ALA A 55 -9.72 27.43 30.76
N GLY A 56 -10.18 28.53 30.14
CA GLY A 56 -9.95 29.90 30.61
C GLY A 56 -8.48 30.37 30.61
N GLN A 57 -7.55 29.55 30.12
CA GLN A 57 -6.12 29.85 30.09
C GLN A 57 -5.73 30.53 28.78
N THR A 58 -4.89 31.56 28.85
CA THR A 58 -4.22 32.15 27.68
C THR A 58 -2.71 31.97 27.80
N LEU A 59 -2.14 31.15 26.92
CA LEU A 59 -0.69 31.01 26.76
C LEU A 59 -0.14 32.17 25.92
N LYS A 60 1.12 32.56 26.17
CA LYS A 60 1.78 33.66 25.45
C LYS A 60 3.22 33.28 25.08
N GLY A 61 3.65 33.72 23.90
CA GLY A 61 5.03 33.58 23.42
C GLY A 61 5.48 34.84 22.67
N ILE A 62 6.79 35.02 22.52
CA ILE A 62 7.38 36.19 21.87
C ILE A 62 8.52 35.74 20.94
N PHE A 63 8.45 36.13 19.68
CA PHE A 63 9.54 35.99 18.71
C PHE A 63 10.18 37.36 18.45
N THR A 64 11.49 37.46 18.69
CA THR A 64 12.29 38.64 18.35
C THR A 64 12.82 38.49 16.93
N LEU A 65 12.38 39.36 16.03
CA LEU A 65 12.73 39.41 14.61
C LEU A 65 13.80 40.50 14.38
N SER A 66 15.04 40.11 14.08
CA SER A 66 16.15 41.04 13.86
C SER A 66 16.87 40.73 12.55
N HIS A 67 17.53 41.71 11.94
CA HIS A 67 18.30 41.49 10.71
C HIS A 67 19.69 42.12 10.82
N ARG A 68 20.64 41.68 9.98
CA ARG A 68 21.97 42.32 9.85
C ARG A 68 22.07 42.99 8.49
N GLY A 69 21.72 44.27 8.43
CA GLY A 69 21.80 45.10 7.23
C GLY A 69 21.63 46.60 7.57
N PRO A 70 21.98 47.51 6.64
CA PRO A 70 21.83 48.95 6.84
C PRO A 70 20.44 49.49 6.42
N ALA A 71 19.55 48.63 5.89
CA ALA A 71 18.28 49.02 5.29
C ALA A 71 17.13 48.16 5.83
N SER A 72 16.03 48.81 6.23
CA SER A 72 14.92 48.18 6.93
C SER A 72 14.27 47.03 6.16
N LEU A 73 14.01 45.91 6.83
CA LEU A 73 13.51 44.67 6.23
C LEU A 73 12.00 44.53 6.43
N THR A 74 11.23 44.43 5.33
CA THR A 74 9.80 44.09 5.39
C THR A 74 9.57 42.58 5.54
N TRP A 75 8.49 42.21 6.22
CA TRP A 75 8.09 40.82 6.42
C TRP A 75 6.55 40.68 6.43
N SER A 76 6.06 39.48 6.12
CA SER A 76 4.65 39.11 6.35
C SER A 76 4.49 37.64 6.70
N THR A 77 3.41 37.27 7.39
CA THR A 77 3.01 35.86 7.48
C THR A 77 2.46 35.37 6.13
N GLN A 78 2.47 34.06 5.93
CA GLN A 78 1.60 33.40 4.96
C GLN A 78 0.33 32.89 5.67
N PRO A 79 -0.78 32.69 4.94
CA PRO A 79 -1.97 32.08 5.50
C PRO A 79 -1.64 30.73 6.14
N LEU A 80 -2.19 30.49 7.34
CA LEU A 80 -1.90 29.31 8.14
C LEU A 80 -2.75 28.13 7.64
N ALA A 81 -2.09 27.08 7.15
CA ALA A 81 -2.78 25.91 6.60
C ALA A 81 -3.65 25.21 7.66
N GLY A 82 -4.92 24.98 7.32
CA GLY A 82 -5.90 24.38 8.23
C GLY A 82 -6.45 25.33 9.32
N TRP A 83 -6.20 26.64 9.23
CA TRP A 83 -6.78 27.63 10.13
C TRP A 83 -7.87 28.47 9.45
N THR A 84 -8.93 28.76 10.19
CA THR A 84 -9.99 29.71 9.80
C THR A 84 -9.68 31.08 10.39
N PHE A 85 -9.32 32.05 9.56
CA PHE A 85 -9.12 33.43 10.00
C PHE A 85 -10.44 34.12 10.35
N LEU A 86 -10.37 35.03 11.32
CA LEU A 86 -11.51 35.79 11.85
C LEU A 86 -11.46 37.28 11.45
N ASP A 87 -10.29 37.76 11.03
CA ASP A 87 -10.03 39.16 10.66
C ASP A 87 -9.24 39.29 9.34
N GLN A 88 -7.92 39.12 9.35
CA GLN A 88 -7.04 39.17 8.17
C GLN A 88 -6.19 37.91 8.10
N ASP A 89 -5.93 37.39 6.89
CA ASP A 89 -5.15 36.17 6.69
C ASP A 89 -3.63 36.35 6.95
N ARG A 90 -3.16 37.61 7.02
CA ARG A 90 -1.73 37.96 7.01
C ARG A 90 -1.38 39.18 7.87
N LEU A 91 -0.43 38.99 8.78
CA LEU A 91 0.21 40.06 9.55
C LEU A 91 1.46 40.52 8.81
N SER A 92 1.75 41.83 8.81
CA SER A 92 2.90 42.39 8.09
C SER A 92 3.52 43.58 8.81
N GLY A 93 4.85 43.67 8.77
CA GLY A 93 5.61 44.70 9.46
C GLY A 93 6.96 44.98 8.82
N THR A 94 7.72 45.85 9.48
CA THR A 94 9.05 46.29 9.05
C THR A 94 10.00 46.24 10.24
N ILE A 95 11.23 45.78 10.04
CA ILE A 95 12.28 45.68 11.05
C ILE A 95 13.33 46.73 10.73
N GLY A 96 13.56 47.66 11.66
CA GLY A 96 14.54 48.74 11.53
C GLY A 96 15.89 48.35 12.11
N ALA A 97 16.57 49.34 12.70
CA ALA A 97 17.75 49.09 13.55
C ALA A 97 17.36 48.30 14.82
N GLU A 98 16.22 48.65 15.42
CA GLU A 98 15.64 47.89 16.53
C GLU A 98 14.97 46.58 16.05
N PRO A 99 15.08 45.48 16.81
CA PRO A 99 14.34 44.25 16.53
C PRO A 99 12.83 44.45 16.55
N GLY A 100 12.14 43.89 15.56
CA GLY A 100 10.69 43.77 15.57
C GLY A 100 10.25 42.67 16.55
N VAL A 101 9.14 42.90 17.25
CA VAL A 101 8.54 41.92 18.17
C VAL A 101 7.30 41.33 17.52
N LEU A 102 7.20 40.00 17.48
CA LEU A 102 5.99 39.26 17.14
C LEU A 102 5.51 38.52 18.39
N GLU A 103 4.49 39.06 19.05
CA GLU A 103 3.78 38.34 20.10
C GLU A 103 2.84 37.30 19.50
N LEU A 104 2.64 36.21 20.23
CA LEU A 104 1.60 35.22 19.96
C LEU A 104 0.84 34.90 21.25
N ARG A 105 -0.45 34.62 21.11
CA ARG A 105 -1.33 34.22 22.21
C ARG A 105 -2.18 33.04 21.76
N LEU A 106 -2.27 31.99 22.58
CA LEU A 106 -3.20 30.87 22.38
C LEU A 106 -4.22 30.84 23.52
N SER A 107 -5.51 30.76 23.19
CA SER A 107 -6.59 30.45 24.13
C SER A 107 -7.47 29.34 23.56
N ARG A 108 -8.41 28.83 24.35
CA ARG A 108 -9.56 28.12 23.76
C ARG A 108 -10.45 29.13 23.05
N PHE A 109 -11.20 28.68 22.06
CA PHE A 109 -12.17 29.52 21.36
C PHE A 109 -13.48 29.65 22.15
N ASP A 110 -13.84 28.57 22.85
CA ASP A 110 -15.20 28.31 23.37
C ASP A 110 -15.38 28.70 24.85
N ASP A 111 -14.50 29.54 25.40
CA ASP A 111 -14.59 30.09 26.78
C ASP A 111 -15.77 31.10 26.95
N GLY A 112 -16.85 30.96 26.16
CA GLY A 112 -18.06 31.78 26.21
C GLY A 112 -19.13 31.34 25.19
N ASN A 113 -20.06 30.47 25.62
CA ASN A 113 -21.29 30.04 24.94
C ASN A 113 -21.21 29.72 23.43
N GLU A 114 -21.02 28.44 23.08
CA GLU A 114 -22.10 27.58 22.57
C GLU A 114 -21.62 26.13 22.46
N ARG A 115 -22.42 25.16 22.91
CA ARG A 115 -22.13 23.72 22.72
C ARG A 115 -22.95 23.21 21.54
N ASP A 116 -22.31 23.06 20.39
CA ASP A 116 -22.91 22.32 19.28
C ASP A 116 -22.75 20.81 19.53
N ILE A 117 -23.85 20.12 19.81
CA ILE A 117 -23.85 18.71 20.24
C ILE A 117 -23.91 17.83 18.98
N GLY A 118 -22.78 17.74 18.26
CA GLY A 118 -22.78 17.26 16.87
C GLY A 118 -21.60 16.41 16.37
N ALA A 119 -20.68 15.94 17.22
CA ALA A 119 -19.52 15.14 16.74
C ALA A 119 -19.02 14.06 17.74
N PRO A 120 -19.40 12.78 17.57
CA PRO A 120 -18.80 11.66 18.31
C PRO A 120 -17.54 11.14 17.59
N GLY A 121 -16.35 11.66 17.92
CA GLY A 121 -15.10 11.17 17.32
C GLY A 121 -13.87 11.97 17.74
N ALA A 122 -13.25 11.56 18.87
CA ALA A 122 -12.22 12.29 19.62
C ALA A 122 -12.70 13.66 20.17
N ALA A 123 -12.25 14.04 21.37
CA ALA A 123 -12.56 15.37 21.90
C ALA A 123 -11.66 16.41 21.24
N VAL A 124 -12.19 17.01 20.18
CA VAL A 124 -11.63 18.19 19.54
C VAL A 124 -11.78 19.40 20.47
N THR A 125 -10.74 20.21 20.60
CA THR A 125 -10.81 21.54 21.21
C THR A 125 -10.51 22.59 20.14
N THR A 126 -11.41 23.56 19.97
CA THR A 126 -11.19 24.70 19.09
C THR A 126 -10.23 25.67 19.78
N VAL A 127 -9.06 25.90 19.18
CA VAL A 127 -8.00 26.78 19.70
C VAL A 127 -8.00 28.08 18.91
N ARG A 128 -7.95 29.21 19.61
CA ARG A 128 -7.76 30.55 19.04
C ARG A 128 -6.28 30.92 19.10
N LEU A 129 -5.71 31.31 17.96
CA LEU A 129 -4.40 31.96 17.85
C LEU A 129 -4.61 33.44 17.56
N THR A 130 -3.95 34.29 18.32
CA THR A 130 -3.75 35.71 18.00
C THR A 130 -2.26 35.97 17.79
N LEU A 131 -1.90 36.66 16.71
CA LEU A 131 -0.56 37.16 16.45
C LEU A 131 -0.58 38.68 16.45
N GLU A 132 0.35 39.33 17.15
CA GLU A 132 0.38 40.79 17.31
C GLU A 132 1.79 41.35 17.03
N SER A 133 1.89 42.43 16.25
CA SER A 133 3.14 43.13 16.00
C SER A 133 2.89 44.58 15.55
N GLY A 134 3.58 45.54 16.18
CA GLY A 134 3.52 46.95 15.79
C GLY A 134 2.12 47.57 15.84
N GLY A 135 1.27 47.14 16.79
CA GLY A 135 -0.12 47.58 16.91
C GLY A 135 -1.09 46.98 15.89
N LYS A 136 -0.63 46.08 15.01
CA LYS A 136 -1.49 45.25 14.16
C LYS A 136 -1.68 43.88 14.80
N THR A 137 -2.84 43.28 14.60
CA THR A 137 -3.12 41.91 15.02
C THR A 137 -3.79 41.11 13.91
N ILE A 138 -3.65 39.78 13.95
CA ILE A 138 -4.50 38.83 13.24
C ILE A 138 -4.94 37.71 14.19
N THR A 139 -6.12 37.17 13.95
CA THR A 139 -6.76 36.14 14.77
C THR A 139 -7.29 35.03 13.89
N ALA A 140 -7.00 33.79 14.28
CA ALA A 140 -7.50 32.60 13.61
C ALA A 140 -7.97 31.56 14.65
N ARG A 141 -8.84 30.65 14.22
CA ARG A 141 -9.19 29.45 14.97
C ARG A 141 -8.86 28.18 14.19
N ARG A 142 -8.51 27.11 14.91
CA ARG A 142 -8.32 25.77 14.36
C ARG A 142 -8.69 24.72 15.40
N ASP A 143 -9.21 23.62 14.90
CA ASP A 143 -9.55 22.44 15.67
C ASP A 143 -8.33 21.54 15.88
N PHE A 144 -8.16 21.10 17.12
CA PHE A 144 -7.06 20.22 17.53
C PHE A 144 -7.59 19.05 18.38
N SER A 145 -7.03 17.86 18.15
CA SER A 145 -7.16 16.71 19.04
C SER A 145 -6.51 16.99 20.40
N ALA A 146 -6.72 16.14 21.40
CA ALA A 146 -5.99 16.25 22.65
C ALA A 146 -4.52 15.81 22.52
N GLY A 147 -3.64 16.38 23.35
CA GLY A 147 -2.21 16.08 23.40
C GLY A 147 -1.27 17.21 22.93
N PRO A 148 0.05 16.93 22.81
CA PRO A 148 1.12 17.94 22.67
C PRO A 148 1.42 18.39 21.22
N HIS A 149 0.60 19.29 20.69
CA HIS A 149 0.76 19.88 19.36
C HIS A 149 2.05 20.65 19.12
N ARG A 150 2.51 20.64 17.85
CA ARG A 150 3.57 21.50 17.32
C ARG A 150 3.13 22.13 15.99
N MET A 151 3.16 23.47 15.91
CA MET A 151 2.77 24.24 14.73
C MET A 151 3.95 25.05 14.17
N ALA A 152 3.95 25.28 12.85
CA ALA A 152 4.79 26.25 12.16
C ALA A 152 4.00 27.52 11.77
N ILE A 153 4.57 28.69 12.03
CA ILE A 153 4.14 30.01 11.54
C ILE A 153 5.12 30.43 10.42
N PRO A 154 4.72 30.37 9.13
CA PRO A 154 5.57 30.75 8.00
C PRO A 154 5.64 32.27 7.83
N VAL A 155 6.85 32.82 7.97
CA VAL A 155 7.16 34.24 7.75
C VAL A 155 7.94 34.41 6.44
N SER A 156 7.43 35.24 5.54
CA SER A 156 7.99 35.58 4.22
C SER A 156 8.90 36.80 4.31
N LEU A 157 10.03 36.74 3.61
CA LEU A 157 11.11 37.74 3.65
C LEU A 157 11.74 37.93 2.26
N PRO A 158 12.39 39.08 1.99
CA PRO A 158 13.35 39.25 0.90
C PRO A 158 14.53 38.26 1.02
N GLY A 159 14.37 37.06 0.43
CA GLY A 159 15.31 35.93 0.57
C GLY A 159 14.66 34.59 0.96
N GLY A 160 13.32 34.53 1.08
CA GLY A 160 12.55 33.27 1.23
C GLY A 160 11.68 33.21 2.48
N VAL A 161 11.21 32.02 2.81
CA VAL A 161 10.32 31.77 3.96
C VAL A 161 11.12 31.24 5.16
N ARG A 162 10.68 31.53 6.39
CA ARG A 162 11.18 30.95 7.64
C ARG A 162 10.00 30.51 8.49
N ASN A 163 10.04 29.27 9.00
CA ASN A 163 9.01 28.72 9.86
C ASN A 163 9.41 28.94 11.33
N LEU A 164 8.60 29.69 12.06
CA LEU A 164 8.73 29.88 13.51
C LEU A 164 7.84 28.86 14.19
N HIS A 165 8.35 28.10 15.16
CA HIS A 165 7.61 26.95 15.69
C HIS A 165 7.08 27.22 17.09
N ILE A 166 5.86 26.75 17.37
CA ILE A 166 5.33 26.71 18.73
C ILE A 166 4.91 25.30 19.11
N ARG A 167 5.10 24.94 20.37
CA ARG A 167 4.57 23.73 21.00
C ARG A 167 3.60 24.13 22.11
N PHE A 168 2.53 23.37 22.26
CA PHE A 168 1.57 23.49 23.36
C PHE A 168 0.87 22.14 23.54
N SER A 169 0.31 21.84 24.71
CA SER A 169 -0.47 20.62 24.91
C SER A 169 -1.91 20.90 25.30
N LEU A 170 -2.85 20.22 24.65
CA LEU A 170 -4.23 20.14 25.11
C LEU A 170 -4.33 18.96 26.10
N PRO A 171 -4.99 19.12 27.26
CA PRO A 171 -5.23 18.01 28.16
C PRO A 171 -6.09 16.97 27.46
N TYR A 172 -5.83 15.69 27.75
CA TYR A 172 -6.74 14.64 27.34
C TYR A 172 -8.12 14.87 27.98
N PRO A 173 -9.22 14.75 27.21
CA PRO A 173 -10.54 14.66 27.82
C PRO A 173 -10.54 13.53 28.86
N GLU A 174 -11.19 13.75 29.99
CA GLU A 174 -11.46 12.66 30.93
C GLU A 174 -12.65 11.85 30.38
N LEU A 175 -12.41 11.12 29.30
CA LEU A 175 -13.41 10.28 28.65
C LEU A 175 -13.82 9.18 29.63
N GLU A 176 -15.10 9.15 29.98
CA GLU A 176 -15.67 8.08 30.79
C GLU A 176 -15.48 6.75 30.05
N THR A 177 -15.88 6.67 28.79
CA THR A 177 -15.57 5.54 27.88
C THR A 177 -15.15 6.05 26.50
N PHE A 178 -14.27 5.32 25.81
CA PHE A 178 -13.92 5.63 24.41
C PHE A 178 -13.39 4.39 23.68
N LEU A 179 -14.05 3.97 22.59
CA LEU A 179 -13.59 2.84 21.80
C LEU A 179 -12.50 3.24 20.79
N SER A 180 -11.34 2.59 20.88
CA SER A 180 -10.30 2.61 19.85
C SER A 180 -10.20 1.23 19.18
N VAL A 181 -10.03 1.22 17.86
CA VAL A 181 -9.93 0.00 17.03
C VAL A 181 -8.65 0.03 16.20
N ASP A 182 -7.92 -1.09 16.20
CA ASP A 182 -6.64 -1.22 15.49
C ASP A 182 -6.45 -2.60 14.85
N PRO A 183 -6.25 -2.71 13.52
CA PRO A 183 -6.37 -1.65 12.53
C PRO A 183 -7.84 -1.31 12.21
N PRO A 184 -8.14 -0.07 11.78
CA PRO A 184 -9.48 0.32 11.30
C PRO A 184 -9.78 -0.15 9.86
N ARG A 185 -8.83 -0.83 9.21
CA ARG A 185 -8.95 -1.34 7.84
C ARG A 185 -8.31 -2.72 7.70
N LEU A 186 -9.00 -3.64 7.05
CA LEU A 186 -8.58 -5.03 6.86
C LEU A 186 -8.39 -5.35 5.37
N ASP A 187 -7.16 -5.66 5.00
CA ASP A 187 -6.82 -6.22 3.69
C ASP A 187 -6.75 -7.75 3.82
N PHE A 188 -7.77 -8.44 3.30
CA PHE A 188 -7.78 -9.90 3.23
C PHE A 188 -6.93 -10.43 2.06
N GLY A 189 -6.48 -9.56 1.17
CA GLY A 189 -5.67 -9.87 0.01
C GLY A 189 -6.51 -10.47 -1.11
N THR A 190 -6.17 -11.70 -1.49
CA THR A 190 -6.76 -12.38 -2.63
C THR A 190 -7.09 -13.82 -2.27
N LEU A 191 -8.38 -14.18 -2.33
CA LEU A 191 -8.88 -15.52 -2.01
C LEU A 191 -9.23 -16.30 -3.27
N GLY A 192 -9.07 -17.61 -3.23
CA GLY A 192 -9.64 -18.55 -4.20
C GLY A 192 -11.09 -18.95 -3.86
N PRO A 193 -11.84 -19.56 -4.80
CA PRO A 193 -13.19 -20.03 -4.54
C PRO A 193 -13.24 -21.03 -3.37
N GLY A 194 -14.06 -20.74 -2.37
CA GLY A 194 -14.20 -21.58 -1.18
C GLY A 194 -13.04 -21.55 -0.18
N GLU A 195 -12.06 -20.65 -0.34
CA GLU A 195 -11.09 -20.36 0.72
C GLU A 195 -11.76 -19.56 1.87
N THR A 196 -11.22 -19.69 3.07
CA THR A 196 -11.57 -18.86 4.23
C THR A 196 -10.28 -18.24 4.76
N ALA A 197 -10.30 -16.94 5.03
CA ALA A 197 -9.16 -16.25 5.63
C ALA A 197 -9.58 -15.49 6.87
N THR A 198 -8.68 -15.43 7.86
CA THR A 198 -8.92 -14.73 9.13
C THR A 198 -7.99 -13.52 9.23
N ARG A 199 -8.52 -12.45 9.82
CA ARG A 199 -7.79 -11.29 10.33
C ARG A 199 -8.19 -11.05 11.79
N ARG A 200 -7.49 -10.15 12.46
CA ARG A 200 -7.78 -9.78 13.85
C ARG A 200 -7.76 -8.27 13.96
N ILE A 201 -8.77 -7.74 14.64
CA ILE A 201 -8.78 -6.38 15.15
C ILE A 201 -8.55 -6.41 16.65
N ARG A 202 -7.89 -5.38 17.15
CA ARG A 202 -7.72 -5.06 18.56
C ARG A 202 -8.75 -4.00 18.92
N LEU A 203 -9.49 -4.23 20.01
CA LEU A 203 -10.36 -3.26 20.63
C LEU A 203 -9.68 -2.77 21.92
N THR A 204 -9.74 -1.47 22.20
CA THR A 204 -9.14 -0.89 23.40
C THR A 204 -9.99 0.27 23.89
N ASN A 205 -10.35 0.25 25.17
CA ASN A 205 -10.98 1.37 25.83
C ASN A 205 -9.90 2.39 26.22
N ALA A 206 -10.00 3.62 25.72
CA ALA A 206 -9.13 4.73 26.12
C ALA A 206 -9.78 5.66 27.17
N GLY A 207 -11.01 5.35 27.59
CA GLY A 207 -11.65 5.95 28.75
C GLY A 207 -11.25 5.28 30.07
N ARG A 208 -11.91 5.69 31.16
CA ARG A 208 -11.61 5.22 32.53
C ARG A 208 -12.61 4.20 33.09
N GLU A 209 -13.86 4.29 32.64
CA GLU A 209 -14.99 3.46 33.07
C GLU A 209 -15.18 2.26 32.15
N ARG A 210 -16.03 1.32 32.58
CA ARG A 210 -16.37 0.10 31.83
C ARG A 210 -16.96 0.43 30.45
N LEU A 211 -16.37 -0.13 29.39
CA LEU A 211 -16.89 -0.08 28.03
C LEU A 211 -17.48 -1.42 27.62
N ASP A 212 -18.77 -1.44 27.28
CA ASP A 212 -19.47 -2.61 26.73
C ASP A 212 -19.57 -2.47 25.20
N TRP A 213 -19.30 -3.55 24.45
CA TRP A 213 -19.26 -3.50 22.99
C TRP A 213 -19.93 -4.71 22.31
N LYS A 214 -20.40 -4.50 21.07
CA LYS A 214 -20.89 -5.54 20.16
C LYS A 214 -20.45 -5.29 18.71
N ALA A 215 -19.92 -6.32 18.06
CA ALA A 215 -19.50 -6.31 16.67
C ALA A 215 -20.58 -6.88 15.74
N LEU A 216 -20.75 -6.25 14.57
CA LEU A 216 -21.70 -6.62 13.52
C LEU A 216 -20.96 -6.64 12.17
N GLY A 217 -21.24 -7.63 11.33
CA GLY A 217 -20.58 -7.82 10.04
C GLY A 217 -21.38 -8.79 9.15
N PRO A 218 -21.71 -8.43 7.89
CA PRO A 218 -21.54 -7.10 7.29
C PRO A 218 -22.38 -6.04 8.01
N ALA A 219 -21.86 -4.81 8.11
CA ALA A 219 -22.57 -3.68 8.70
C ALA A 219 -23.73 -3.20 7.78
N PRO A 220 -24.90 -2.82 8.33
CA PRO A 220 -26.03 -2.33 7.55
C PRO A 220 -25.64 -1.19 6.60
N GLU A 221 -26.20 -1.17 5.39
CA GLU A 221 -25.80 -0.18 4.37
C GLU A 221 -26.31 1.23 4.68
N GLU A 222 -27.44 1.35 5.36
CA GLU A 222 -28.01 2.62 5.84
C GLU A 222 -27.19 3.25 6.99
N GLU A 223 -26.39 2.45 7.71
CA GLU A 223 -25.60 2.91 8.87
C GLU A 223 -24.15 3.29 8.50
N VAL A 224 -23.75 3.14 7.24
CA VAL A 224 -22.40 3.50 6.75
C VAL A 224 -22.50 4.61 5.71
N LEU A 225 -21.77 5.71 5.91
CA LEU A 225 -21.73 6.85 4.99
C LEU A 225 -21.49 6.41 3.53
N PRO A 226 -22.17 7.04 2.54
CA PRO A 226 -22.21 6.57 1.15
C PRO A 226 -20.82 6.32 0.58
N ILE A 227 -20.52 5.04 0.36
CA ILE A 227 -19.16 4.56 0.14
C ILE A 227 -18.70 4.94 -1.26
N GLY A 228 -17.64 5.75 -1.37
CA GLY A 228 -16.91 5.90 -2.62
C GLY A 228 -16.37 4.55 -3.08
N LYS A 229 -16.99 3.98 -4.13
CA LYS A 229 -16.63 2.66 -4.69
C LYS A 229 -15.13 2.57 -4.90
N GLY A 230 -14.46 1.69 -4.17
CA GLY A 230 -13.02 1.58 -4.21
C GLY A 230 -12.49 0.49 -3.29
N ARG A 231 -11.29 -0.02 -3.59
CA ARG A 231 -10.63 -1.14 -2.92
C ARG A 231 -9.56 -0.62 -1.98
N TYR A 232 -9.61 -0.97 -0.70
CA TYR A 232 -8.50 -0.77 0.21
C TYR A 232 -7.39 -1.80 -0.09
N LEU A 233 -6.15 -1.31 -0.13
CA LEU A 233 -4.92 -2.06 -0.32
C LEU A 233 -3.96 -1.66 0.80
N SER A 234 -3.69 -2.58 1.72
CA SER A 234 -2.70 -2.35 2.79
C SER A 234 -1.29 -2.47 2.23
N PHE A 235 -0.36 -1.65 2.74
CA PHE A 235 1.06 -1.83 2.50
C PHE A 235 1.74 -2.79 3.49
N GLN A 236 1.00 -3.45 4.40
CA GLN A 236 1.61 -4.40 5.31
C GLN A 236 2.13 -5.64 4.57
N ASN A 237 3.43 -5.89 4.69
CA ASN A 237 4.07 -7.16 4.37
C ASN A 237 4.41 -7.92 5.65
N THR A 238 3.57 -8.91 5.99
CA THR A 238 3.72 -9.77 7.18
C THR A 238 4.80 -10.85 7.03
N GLU A 239 5.48 -10.92 5.89
CA GLU A 239 6.61 -11.84 5.66
C GLU A 239 7.94 -11.23 6.14
N LEU A 240 8.00 -9.90 6.33
CA LEU A 240 9.13 -9.20 6.93
C LEU A 240 9.19 -9.54 8.44
N ARG A 241 10.30 -10.16 8.86
CA ARG A 241 10.53 -10.62 10.26
C ARG A 241 11.76 -10.00 10.92
N VAL A 242 12.50 -9.16 10.19
CA VAL A 242 13.75 -8.53 10.63
C VAL A 242 13.79 -7.12 10.06
N PRO A 243 14.10 -6.08 10.87
CA PRO A 243 14.23 -4.71 10.39
C PRO A 243 15.22 -4.59 9.22
N GLY A 244 14.81 -3.85 8.18
CA GLY A 244 15.58 -3.72 6.95
C GLY A 244 14.90 -2.80 5.93
N PRO A 245 15.37 -2.80 4.66
CA PRO A 245 14.68 -2.13 3.57
C PRO A 245 13.30 -2.77 3.37
N TYR A 246 12.27 -1.93 3.21
CA TYR A 246 10.92 -2.41 3.00
C TYR A 246 10.77 -3.11 1.64
N GLN A 247 10.04 -4.22 1.62
CA GLN A 247 9.67 -4.94 0.40
C GLN A 247 8.15 -5.00 0.30
N ALA A 248 7.60 -4.55 -0.83
CA ALA A 248 6.17 -4.56 -1.07
C ALA A 248 5.61 -5.99 -1.06
N PRO A 249 4.44 -6.24 -0.44
CA PRO A 249 3.85 -7.58 -0.44
C PRO A 249 3.42 -7.96 -1.86
N ALA A 250 3.51 -9.26 -2.19
CA ALA A 250 3.36 -9.78 -3.56
C ALA A 250 2.12 -9.24 -4.31
N ARG A 251 0.99 -9.03 -3.62
CA ARG A 251 -0.27 -8.47 -4.16
C ARG A 251 -0.16 -7.08 -4.82
N ILE A 252 0.92 -6.32 -4.55
CA ILE A 252 1.22 -5.03 -5.21
C ILE A 252 2.65 -4.95 -5.77
N ALA A 253 3.45 -6.02 -5.71
CA ALA A 253 4.88 -5.95 -6.06
C ALA A 253 5.16 -5.65 -7.55
N GLU A 254 4.22 -5.97 -8.44
CA GLU A 254 4.31 -5.65 -9.88
C GLU A 254 3.79 -4.23 -10.22
N THR A 255 3.03 -3.61 -9.31
CA THR A 255 2.36 -2.32 -9.53
C THR A 255 2.92 -1.18 -8.68
N ALA A 256 3.64 -1.49 -7.60
CA ALA A 256 4.25 -0.54 -6.66
C ALA A 256 5.79 -0.55 -6.72
N GLU A 257 6.38 0.57 -7.10
CA GLU A 257 7.84 0.79 -7.09
C GLU A 257 8.21 1.67 -5.90
N PHE A 258 8.75 1.06 -4.84
CA PHE A 258 9.33 1.76 -3.69
C PHE A 258 10.83 1.94 -3.91
N SER A 259 11.35 3.16 -3.72
CA SER A 259 12.79 3.43 -3.81
C SER A 259 13.58 2.96 -2.57
N ALA A 260 14.91 2.97 -2.65
CA ALA A 260 15.78 2.50 -1.56
C ALA A 260 15.71 3.30 -0.24
N GLY A 261 14.96 4.41 -0.18
CA GLY A 261 14.75 5.22 1.03
C GLY A 261 13.70 4.66 2.01
N TRP A 262 12.99 3.58 1.66
CA TRP A 262 11.97 2.99 2.54
C TRP A 262 12.54 1.86 3.41
N SER A 263 12.43 2.01 4.73
CA SER A 263 12.65 0.95 5.72
C SER A 263 11.31 0.36 6.20
N GLU A 264 11.32 -0.78 6.88
CA GLU A 264 10.10 -1.38 7.45
C GLU A 264 9.91 -1.06 8.95
N GLU A 265 8.65 -0.89 9.37
CA GLU A 265 8.26 -0.94 10.79
C GLU A 265 6.94 -1.72 10.96
N GLY A 266 7.04 -2.96 11.44
CA GLY A 266 5.89 -3.84 11.64
C GLY A 266 5.32 -4.34 10.30
N GLY A 267 6.17 -4.45 9.28
CA GLY A 267 5.80 -4.78 7.91
C GLY A 267 5.28 -3.61 7.08
N TYR A 268 5.18 -2.39 7.63
CA TYR A 268 4.74 -1.19 6.89
C TYR A 268 5.94 -0.35 6.41
N PRO A 269 5.82 0.34 5.26
CA PRO A 269 6.88 1.21 4.75
C PRO A 269 7.00 2.51 5.56
N VAL A 270 8.23 2.84 5.95
CA VAL A 270 8.63 4.06 6.66
C VAL A 270 9.69 4.81 5.85
N SER A 271 9.51 6.11 5.67
CA SER A 271 10.45 6.95 4.92
C SER A 271 11.68 7.33 5.72
N HIS A 272 12.85 7.31 5.06
CA HIS A 272 13.95 8.19 5.43
C HIS A 272 13.73 9.61 4.85
N PRO A 273 14.28 10.68 5.47
CA PRO A 273 14.05 12.07 5.03
C PRO A 273 14.55 12.45 3.63
N GLN A 274 15.31 11.56 2.97
CA GLN A 274 15.77 11.72 1.58
C GLN A 274 15.62 10.38 0.85
N GLY A 275 15.31 10.44 -0.45
CA GLY A 275 15.29 9.26 -1.32
C GLY A 275 14.08 8.33 -1.16
N SER A 276 13.06 8.72 -0.41
CA SER A 276 11.81 7.94 -0.20
C SER A 276 10.72 8.39 -1.15
N ASN A 277 10.61 7.70 -2.28
CA ASN A 277 9.61 7.91 -3.32
C ASN A 277 8.85 6.59 -3.56
N LEU A 278 7.55 6.70 -3.84
CA LEU A 278 6.71 5.58 -4.24
C LEU A 278 6.04 5.92 -5.57
N LYS A 279 6.14 5.04 -6.56
CA LYS A 279 5.23 5.03 -7.71
C LYS A 279 4.24 3.89 -7.60
N TYR A 280 2.98 4.12 -7.97
CA TYR A 280 1.97 3.06 -8.02
C TYR A 280 1.08 3.20 -9.25
N ARG A 281 0.97 2.14 -10.03
CA ARG A 281 0.11 2.09 -11.24
C ARG A 281 -1.23 1.49 -10.86
N PHE A 282 -2.29 2.26 -11.08
CA PHE A 282 -3.66 1.87 -10.74
C PHE A 282 -4.59 1.96 -11.96
N ARG A 283 -5.77 1.34 -11.83
CA ARG A 283 -6.91 1.56 -12.71
C ARG A 283 -8.08 2.00 -11.84
N GLY A 284 -8.81 3.02 -12.28
CA GLY A 284 -9.97 3.52 -11.54
C GLY A 284 -10.34 4.96 -11.87
N THR A 285 -11.11 5.57 -10.97
CA THR A 285 -11.59 6.97 -11.03
C THR A 285 -10.97 7.88 -9.96
N GLY A 286 -10.03 7.38 -9.15
CA GLY A 286 -9.35 8.15 -8.12
C GLY A 286 -8.63 7.30 -7.07
N LEU A 287 -8.10 7.95 -6.02
CA LEU A 287 -7.56 7.28 -4.83
C LEU A 287 -7.46 8.23 -3.62
N VAL A 288 -7.35 7.64 -2.43
CA VAL A 288 -6.82 8.28 -1.22
C VAL A 288 -5.69 7.44 -0.62
N LEU A 289 -4.70 8.11 -0.01
CA LEU A 289 -3.58 7.50 0.71
C LEU A 289 -3.89 7.47 2.21
N HIS A 290 -3.57 6.36 2.88
CA HIS A 290 -3.68 6.22 4.34
C HIS A 290 -2.28 6.16 4.96
N LEU A 291 -2.06 6.94 6.02
CA LEU A 291 -0.77 7.05 6.69
C LEU A 291 -0.92 7.33 8.20
N TRP A 292 0.14 7.12 8.95
CA TRP A 292 0.27 7.66 10.30
C TRP A 292 1.02 8.99 10.27
N LYS A 293 0.57 9.92 11.10
CA LYS A 293 1.27 11.15 11.46
C LYS A 293 1.96 10.96 12.81
N SER A 294 3.13 11.57 13.01
CA SER A 294 3.98 11.33 14.18
C SER A 294 4.79 12.58 14.59
N PRO A 295 5.42 12.59 15.79
CA PRO A 295 6.13 13.78 16.29
C PRO A 295 7.42 14.08 15.52
N ASP A 296 7.93 13.08 14.80
CA ASP A 296 9.06 13.13 13.86
C ASP A 296 8.60 13.11 12.38
N GLY A 297 7.30 13.28 12.16
CA GLY A 297 6.70 13.46 10.85
C GLY A 297 7.30 14.63 10.09
N GLY A 298 7.23 14.57 8.77
CA GLY A 298 7.65 15.68 7.91
C GLY A 298 6.59 16.00 6.89
N SER A 299 6.95 16.02 5.61
CA SER A 299 5.99 16.32 4.54
C SER A 299 6.16 15.41 3.34
N LEU A 300 5.04 15.03 2.73
CA LEU A 300 5.01 14.37 1.43
C LEU A 300 4.14 15.14 0.45
N SER A 301 4.37 14.94 -0.84
CA SER A 301 3.47 15.39 -1.89
C SER A 301 2.94 14.22 -2.69
N ILE A 302 1.63 14.23 -2.91
CA ILE A 302 0.88 13.25 -3.70
C ILE A 302 0.69 13.85 -5.09
N TYR A 303 1.11 13.11 -6.10
CA TYR A 303 0.91 13.44 -7.51
C TYR A 303 0.13 12.31 -8.18
N VAL A 304 -0.79 12.65 -9.10
CA VAL A 304 -1.40 11.68 -10.02
C VAL A 304 -1.21 12.20 -11.44
N ASP A 305 -0.73 11.34 -12.33
CA ASP A 305 -0.38 11.67 -13.73
C ASP A 305 0.51 12.91 -13.85
N ASN A 306 1.53 12.98 -12.98
CA ASN A 306 2.48 14.10 -12.82
C ASN A 306 1.86 15.44 -12.36
N ARG A 307 0.58 15.50 -12.01
CA ARG A 307 -0.08 16.68 -11.45
C ARG A 307 -0.06 16.60 -9.93
N LEU A 308 0.33 17.69 -9.26
CA LEU A 308 0.27 17.79 -7.80
C LEU A 308 -1.20 17.77 -7.36
N VAL A 309 -1.56 16.79 -6.54
CA VAL A 309 -2.89 16.63 -5.94
C VAL A 309 -2.90 17.27 -4.56
N GLU A 310 -1.92 16.93 -3.72
CA GLU A 310 -1.90 17.31 -2.31
C GLU A 310 -0.47 17.42 -1.78
N THR A 311 -0.26 18.24 -0.76
CA THR A 311 0.95 18.19 0.09
C THR A 311 0.50 17.99 1.52
N VAL A 312 0.85 16.83 2.08
CA VAL A 312 0.44 16.41 3.42
C VAL A 312 1.53 16.79 4.41
N ASP A 313 1.14 17.49 5.47
CA ASP A 313 1.92 17.61 6.71
C ASP A 313 1.70 16.34 7.55
N GLY A 314 2.80 15.68 7.90
CA GLY A 314 2.83 14.46 8.68
C GLY A 314 3.09 14.66 10.18
N MET A 315 3.29 15.89 10.64
CA MET A 315 3.46 16.19 12.07
C MET A 315 2.16 15.93 12.85
N SER A 316 2.20 15.04 13.84
CA SER A 316 1.23 15.03 14.95
C SER A 316 1.80 14.38 16.20
N ASP A 317 1.43 14.90 17.37
CA ASP A 317 1.73 14.29 18.66
C ASP A 317 0.48 14.50 19.54
N PRO A 318 -0.28 13.43 19.87
CA PRO A 318 0.03 12.01 19.70
C PRO A 318 0.03 11.53 18.25
N ILE A 319 0.54 10.31 18.04
CA ILE A 319 0.46 9.60 16.76
C ILE A 319 -1.00 9.39 16.38
N GLU A 320 -1.38 9.85 15.19
CA GLU A 320 -2.75 9.74 14.65
C GLU A 320 -2.75 9.12 13.24
N ARG A 321 -3.91 8.64 12.79
CA ARG A 321 -4.11 8.15 11.42
C ARG A 321 -4.73 9.24 10.55
N LEU A 322 -4.12 9.49 9.39
CA LEU A 322 -4.66 10.38 8.37
C LEU A 322 -5.11 9.58 7.15
N THR A 323 -6.23 10.00 6.56
CA THR A 323 -6.55 9.73 5.15
C THR A 323 -6.36 11.03 4.38
N SER A 324 -5.60 11.00 3.31
CA SER A 324 -5.36 12.17 2.44
C SER A 324 -6.67 12.65 1.80
N ASN A 325 -6.76 13.92 1.43
CA ASN A 325 -7.86 14.39 0.57
C ASN A 325 -7.87 13.65 -0.79
N GLY A 326 -6.68 13.34 -1.32
CA GLY A 326 -6.52 12.51 -2.52
C GLY A 326 -7.22 13.08 -3.75
N ILE A 327 -7.72 12.22 -4.63
CA ILE A 327 -8.41 12.62 -5.87
C ILE A 327 -9.55 11.66 -6.22
N ALA A 328 -10.61 12.21 -6.80
CA ALA A 328 -11.76 11.49 -7.34
C ALA A 328 -12.25 12.18 -8.62
N GLY A 329 -13.11 11.50 -9.40
CA GLY A 329 -13.67 12.04 -10.64
C GLY A 329 -12.72 11.99 -11.84
N LEU A 330 -11.68 11.16 -11.79
CA LEU A 330 -10.88 10.79 -12.97
C LEU A 330 -11.72 9.93 -13.93
N ASN A 331 -11.36 9.95 -15.21
CA ASN A 331 -11.93 9.04 -16.21
C ASN A 331 -11.51 7.60 -15.89
N GLU A 332 -12.45 6.65 -15.82
CA GLU A 332 -12.16 5.23 -15.54
C GLU A 332 -11.11 4.66 -16.51
N GLY A 333 -9.88 4.48 -16.01
CA GLY A 333 -8.71 4.28 -16.85
C GLY A 333 -7.42 4.01 -16.06
N PRO A 334 -6.30 3.75 -16.76
CA PRO A 334 -4.99 3.57 -16.13
C PRO A 334 -4.36 4.91 -15.74
N HIS A 335 -3.79 4.98 -14.54
CA HIS A 335 -3.20 6.18 -13.94
C HIS A 335 -1.92 5.84 -13.16
N GLU A 336 -1.04 6.82 -12.95
CA GLU A 336 0.15 6.67 -12.09
C GLU A 336 0.11 7.63 -10.90
N LEU A 337 0.02 7.06 -9.69
CA LEU A 337 0.32 7.73 -8.43
C LEU A 337 1.84 7.87 -8.28
N THR A 338 2.32 9.04 -7.89
CA THR A 338 3.67 9.25 -7.37
C THR A 338 3.59 9.98 -6.02
N VAL A 339 4.20 9.40 -4.99
CA VAL A 339 4.37 10.02 -3.67
C VAL A 339 5.84 10.37 -3.48
N VAL A 340 6.12 11.65 -3.17
CA VAL A 340 7.46 12.16 -2.92
C VAL A 340 7.56 12.63 -1.48
N VAL A 341 8.39 11.99 -0.66
CA VAL A 341 8.71 12.49 0.69
C VAL A 341 9.75 13.60 0.58
N LYS A 342 9.45 14.76 1.18
CA LYS A 342 10.30 15.95 1.20
C LYS A 342 11.10 16.08 2.50
N SER A 343 10.59 15.52 3.60
CA SER A 343 11.20 15.61 4.93
C SER A 343 10.60 14.59 5.91
N GLY A 344 11.31 14.34 7.01
CA GLY A 344 10.82 13.61 8.19
C GLY A 344 10.66 12.10 8.00
N ARG A 345 10.05 11.47 9.01
CA ARG A 345 9.74 10.05 9.06
C ARG A 345 8.24 9.85 8.89
N LEU A 346 7.81 9.24 7.78
CA LEU A 346 6.40 9.05 7.43
C LEU A 346 6.14 7.56 7.22
N LYS A 347 5.14 7.02 7.92
CA LYS A 347 4.73 5.62 7.84
C LYS A 347 3.43 5.52 7.06
N LEU A 348 3.40 4.75 5.97
CA LEU A 348 2.19 4.61 5.14
C LEU A 348 1.45 3.32 5.50
N GLU A 349 0.14 3.40 5.71
CA GLU A 349 -0.74 2.26 6.04
C GLU A 349 -1.16 1.51 4.77
N GLY A 350 -1.46 2.25 3.70
CA GLY A 350 -1.97 1.71 2.45
C GLY A 350 -2.65 2.79 1.61
N MET A 351 -3.53 2.39 0.71
CA MET A 351 -4.38 3.30 -0.06
C MET A 351 -5.77 2.71 -0.29
N THR A 352 -6.75 3.55 -0.63
CA THR A 352 -8.01 3.10 -1.24
C THR A 352 -8.06 3.63 -2.67
N VAL A 353 -8.12 2.72 -3.66
CA VAL A 353 -8.26 3.07 -5.08
C VAL A 353 -9.73 3.07 -5.46
N TYR A 354 -10.26 4.19 -5.94
CA TYR A 354 -11.65 4.29 -6.38
C TYR A 354 -11.83 3.75 -7.81
N GLY A 355 -12.92 3.04 -8.09
CA GLY A 355 -13.21 2.42 -9.39
C GLY A 355 -14.56 1.70 -9.41
N GLN A 356 -15.13 1.45 -10.59
CA GLN A 356 -16.56 1.09 -10.69
C GLN A 356 -16.91 -0.35 -10.24
N ASP A 357 -15.94 -1.27 -10.22
CA ASP A 357 -16.14 -2.73 -10.09
C ASP A 357 -16.07 -3.29 -8.65
N VAL A 358 -16.32 -2.45 -7.64
CA VAL A 358 -16.34 -2.87 -6.22
C VAL A 358 -17.78 -3.11 -5.75
N ARG A 359 -18.00 -4.22 -5.03
CA ARG A 359 -19.31 -4.71 -4.56
C ARG A 359 -19.27 -5.10 -3.08
N ARG A 360 -20.41 -5.09 -2.38
CA ARG A 360 -20.59 -5.81 -1.09
C ARG A 360 -20.70 -7.32 -1.32
N GLY A 361 -20.40 -8.12 -0.30
CA GLY A 361 -20.51 -9.57 -0.37
C GLY A 361 -21.90 -10.12 0.00
N PRO A 362 -22.06 -11.46 0.05
CA PRO A 362 -23.26 -12.11 0.60
C PRO A 362 -23.48 -11.77 2.08
N ALA A 363 -24.71 -11.93 2.59
CA ALA A 363 -25.03 -11.57 3.98
C ALA A 363 -24.33 -12.45 5.04
N ASP A 364 -23.95 -13.68 4.68
CA ASP A 364 -23.39 -14.72 5.55
C ASP A 364 -21.86 -14.88 5.42
N TRP A 365 -21.20 -14.03 4.63
CA TRP A 365 -19.78 -14.22 4.28
C TRP A 365 -18.75 -13.75 5.32
N ILE A 366 -19.21 -13.18 6.44
CA ILE A 366 -18.37 -12.67 7.53
C ILE A 366 -18.77 -13.38 8.82
N SER A 367 -17.79 -13.96 9.52
CA SER A 367 -17.94 -14.46 10.89
C SER A 367 -17.07 -13.66 11.86
N LEU A 368 -17.60 -13.35 13.04
CA LEU A 368 -16.93 -12.57 14.09
C LEU A 368 -16.85 -13.40 15.37
N PHE A 369 -15.66 -13.45 16.00
CA PHE A 369 -15.50 -14.14 17.29
C PHE A 369 -14.44 -13.49 18.20
N PRO A 370 -14.79 -13.10 19.44
CA PRO A 370 -16.16 -12.97 19.96
C PRO A 370 -16.95 -11.88 19.22
N ASP A 371 -18.28 -11.94 19.26
CA ASP A 371 -19.17 -10.93 18.66
C ASP A 371 -19.52 -9.79 19.65
N SER A 372 -19.19 -9.94 20.93
CA SER A 372 -19.53 -9.02 22.01
C SER A 372 -18.58 -9.18 23.20
N GLY A 373 -18.42 -8.15 24.01
CA GLY A 373 -17.47 -8.15 25.13
C GLY A 373 -17.51 -6.89 25.99
N VAL A 374 -16.57 -6.81 26.95
CA VAL A 374 -16.52 -5.77 27.98
C VAL A 374 -15.06 -5.42 28.31
N ILE A 375 -14.66 -4.18 28.07
CA ILE A 375 -13.29 -3.69 28.29
C ILE A 375 -13.27 -2.73 29.48
N THR A 376 -12.60 -3.14 30.57
CA THR A 376 -12.39 -2.30 31.76
C THR A 376 -10.97 -1.74 31.84
N ARG A 377 -9.95 -2.60 31.71
CA ARG A 377 -8.51 -2.21 31.73
C ARG A 377 -7.64 -3.03 30.76
N GLU A 378 -8.23 -3.99 30.07
CA GLU A 378 -7.53 -4.94 29.22
C GLU A 378 -7.70 -4.61 27.72
N THR A 379 -7.45 -5.58 26.85
CA THR A 379 -7.41 -5.39 25.40
C THR A 379 -8.06 -6.58 24.73
N ASP A 380 -9.26 -6.36 24.20
CA ASP A 380 -10.03 -7.39 23.50
C ASP A 380 -9.54 -7.56 22.06
N PHE A 381 -9.74 -8.77 21.53
CA PHE A 381 -9.37 -9.13 20.17
C PHE A 381 -10.50 -9.86 19.47
N VAL A 382 -11.09 -9.24 18.46
CA VAL A 382 -12.08 -9.89 17.59
C VAL A 382 -11.37 -10.50 16.39
N ASN A 383 -11.60 -11.78 16.18
CA ASN A 383 -11.17 -12.50 14.99
C ASN A 383 -12.27 -12.35 13.93
N VAL A 384 -11.89 -11.86 12.76
CA VAL A 384 -12.77 -11.62 11.62
C VAL A 384 -12.43 -12.66 10.57
N ALA A 385 -13.31 -13.63 10.33
CA ALA A 385 -13.18 -14.60 9.27
C ALA A 385 -14.03 -14.18 8.06
N LEU A 386 -13.45 -14.30 6.86
CA LEU A 386 -14.09 -13.98 5.59
C LEU A 386 -14.16 -15.23 4.72
N HIS A 387 -15.35 -15.48 4.18
CA HIS A 387 -15.78 -16.77 3.62
C HIS A 387 -16.03 -16.63 2.11
N ALA A 388 -15.13 -17.18 1.27
CA ALA A 388 -15.22 -17.10 -0.19
C ALA A 388 -16.02 -18.25 -0.83
N GLN A 389 -16.82 -18.99 -0.05
CA GLN A 389 -17.67 -20.07 -0.57
C GLN A 389 -18.82 -19.49 -1.40
N ASN A 390 -18.96 -19.95 -2.65
CA ASN A 390 -19.97 -19.49 -3.61
C ASN A 390 -19.93 -17.98 -3.98
N VAL A 391 -18.92 -17.22 -3.52
CA VAL A 391 -18.75 -15.81 -3.88
C VAL A 391 -18.26 -15.72 -5.34
N ALA A 392 -18.89 -14.84 -6.12
CA ALA A 392 -18.53 -14.65 -7.54
C ALA A 392 -17.14 -13.99 -7.70
N PRO A 393 -16.47 -14.16 -8.85
CA PRO A 393 -15.17 -13.53 -9.10
C PRO A 393 -15.25 -11.99 -9.08
N GLY A 394 -14.24 -11.33 -8.51
CA GLY A 394 -14.03 -9.87 -8.59
C GLY A 394 -13.63 -9.21 -7.27
N THR A 395 -13.68 -7.88 -7.25
CA THR A 395 -13.31 -7.07 -6.08
C THR A 395 -14.51 -6.86 -5.16
N TYR A 396 -14.28 -6.99 -3.86
CA TYR A 396 -15.29 -6.78 -2.83
C TYR A 396 -14.80 -5.85 -1.71
N ARG A 397 -15.74 -5.09 -1.17
CA ARG A 397 -15.57 -4.26 0.01
C ARG A 397 -16.83 -4.31 0.86
N ASP A 398 -16.63 -4.45 2.16
CA ASP A 398 -17.69 -4.48 3.16
C ASP A 398 -17.20 -3.78 4.42
N HIS A 399 -18.12 -3.58 5.36
CA HIS A 399 -17.81 -2.93 6.63
C HIS A 399 -18.17 -3.80 7.81
N LEU A 400 -17.46 -3.60 8.93
CA LEU A 400 -17.89 -4.05 10.25
C LEU A 400 -18.29 -2.83 11.06
N LEU A 401 -19.30 -2.98 11.92
CA LEU A 401 -19.70 -1.98 12.89
C LEU A 401 -19.46 -2.53 14.29
N ILE A 402 -18.58 -1.90 15.06
CA ILE A 402 -18.44 -2.14 16.49
C ILE A 402 -19.27 -1.07 17.20
N ARG A 403 -20.42 -1.46 17.75
CA ARG A 403 -21.21 -0.58 18.62
C ARG A 403 -20.65 -0.60 20.03
N SER A 404 -20.60 0.53 20.74
CA SER A 404 -20.16 0.52 22.14
C SER A 404 -20.67 1.70 22.98
N THR A 405 -20.61 1.56 24.31
CA THR A 405 -20.89 2.67 25.23
C THR A 405 -19.89 3.83 25.07
N GLY A 406 -18.68 3.56 24.59
CA GLY A 406 -17.64 4.55 24.26
C GLY A 406 -17.67 5.04 22.82
N GLY A 407 -18.83 4.95 22.16
CA GLY A 407 -19.03 5.35 20.76
C GLY A 407 -18.84 4.20 19.77
N ASP A 408 -19.48 4.34 18.61
CA ASP A 408 -19.47 3.34 17.55
C ASP A 408 -18.28 3.54 16.61
N GLN A 409 -17.76 2.44 16.05
CA GLN A 409 -16.60 2.43 15.15
C GLN A 409 -16.86 1.57 13.92
N VAL A 410 -16.67 2.15 12.73
CA VAL A 410 -16.78 1.46 11.44
C VAL A 410 -15.39 1.02 10.97
N ILE A 411 -15.27 -0.24 10.57
CA ILE A 411 -14.05 -0.87 10.09
C ILE A 411 -14.21 -1.15 8.61
N ASP A 412 -13.19 -0.83 7.81
CA ASP A 412 -13.14 -1.13 6.38
C ASP A 412 -12.63 -2.55 6.14
N LEU A 413 -13.19 -3.30 5.20
CA LEU A 413 -12.69 -4.61 4.78
C LEU A 413 -12.64 -4.66 3.25
N SER A 414 -11.52 -5.09 2.68
CA SER A 414 -11.39 -5.32 1.23
C SER A 414 -10.75 -6.66 0.92
N VAL A 415 -11.22 -7.27 -0.17
CA VAL A 415 -10.71 -8.54 -0.70
C VAL A 415 -10.91 -8.61 -2.22
N GLU A 416 -10.12 -9.44 -2.87
CA GLU A 416 -10.37 -9.91 -4.22
C GLU A 416 -10.68 -11.41 -4.19
N VAL A 417 -11.84 -11.80 -4.68
CA VAL A 417 -12.16 -13.21 -4.91
C VAL A 417 -11.73 -13.52 -6.34
N ARG A 418 -10.67 -14.31 -6.50
CA ARG A 418 -10.31 -14.87 -7.80
C ARG A 418 -11.42 -15.82 -8.22
N GLY A 419 -11.75 -15.80 -9.51
CA GLY A 419 -12.45 -16.93 -10.09
C GLY A 419 -11.52 -18.14 -10.16
N ASP A 420 -12.12 -19.31 -10.37
CA ASP A 420 -11.42 -20.37 -11.07
C ASP A 420 -10.86 -19.75 -12.36
N ALA A 421 -9.53 -19.71 -12.49
CA ALA A 421 -8.85 -19.24 -13.69
C ALA A 421 -9.08 -20.28 -14.80
N ALA A 422 -10.28 -20.23 -15.39
CA ALA A 422 -11.03 -21.31 -16.04
C ALA A 422 -10.11 -22.44 -16.53
N ALA A 423 -9.88 -23.41 -15.63
CA ALA A 423 -8.64 -24.18 -15.61
C ALA A 423 -8.39 -24.78 -16.98
N LYS A 424 -7.37 -24.30 -17.70
CA LYS A 424 -7.19 -24.61 -19.13
C LYS A 424 -7.02 -26.13 -19.28
N ILE A 425 -8.12 -26.77 -19.70
CA ILE A 425 -8.26 -28.21 -19.60
C ILE A 425 -7.47 -28.84 -20.75
N ILE A 426 -6.53 -29.71 -20.40
CA ILE A 426 -5.65 -30.38 -21.37
C ILE A 426 -6.20 -31.78 -21.65
N ASP A 427 -6.69 -32.01 -22.86
CA ASP A 427 -7.15 -33.33 -23.32
C ASP A 427 -5.98 -34.33 -23.34
N VAL A 428 -6.12 -35.44 -22.62
CA VAL A 428 -5.13 -36.52 -22.58
C VAL A 428 -5.54 -37.64 -23.53
N TYR A 429 -4.78 -37.80 -24.60
CA TYR A 429 -4.99 -38.84 -25.60
C TYR A 429 -4.36 -40.16 -25.15
N ARG A 430 -5.14 -41.23 -25.20
CA ARG A 430 -4.70 -42.60 -24.91
C ARG A 430 -4.30 -43.33 -26.18
N TYR A 431 -3.21 -44.07 -26.11
CA TYR A 431 -2.69 -44.93 -27.15
C TYR A 431 -2.33 -46.30 -26.56
N PHE A 432 -2.70 -47.39 -27.24
CA PHE A 432 -2.30 -48.74 -26.86
C PHE A 432 -1.33 -49.36 -27.85
N ARG A 433 -0.40 -50.16 -27.33
CA ARG A 433 0.35 -51.16 -28.08
C ARG A 433 0.53 -52.39 -27.21
N ASP A 434 0.05 -53.55 -27.67
CA ASP A 434 0.14 -54.85 -27.00
C ASP A 434 -0.44 -54.87 -25.56
N LYS A 435 0.34 -54.41 -24.57
CA LYS A 435 0.01 -54.31 -23.14
C LYS A 435 0.24 -52.91 -22.56
N ASP A 436 0.95 -52.04 -23.28
CA ASP A 436 1.43 -50.73 -22.82
C ASP A 436 0.41 -49.61 -23.11
N CYS A 437 0.32 -48.63 -22.20
CA CYS A 437 -0.68 -47.57 -22.16
C CYS A 437 -0.01 -46.18 -22.17
N LEU A 438 0.21 -45.62 -23.36
CA LEU A 438 0.78 -44.30 -23.52
C LEU A 438 -0.31 -43.22 -23.42
N PHE A 439 -0.12 -42.25 -22.53
CA PHE A 439 -0.87 -41.01 -22.45
C PHE A 439 -0.03 -39.85 -22.95
N THR A 440 -0.61 -39.01 -23.81
CA THR A 440 0.03 -37.78 -24.30
C THR A 440 -0.98 -36.63 -24.41
N VAL A 441 -0.52 -35.43 -24.10
CA VAL A 441 -1.23 -34.16 -24.36
C VAL A 441 -0.82 -33.51 -25.68
N ASN A 442 0.24 -34.01 -26.33
CA ASN A 442 0.71 -33.51 -27.62
C ASN A 442 1.04 -34.66 -28.59
N PRO A 443 0.02 -35.35 -29.13
CA PRO A 443 0.20 -36.45 -30.06
C PRO A 443 0.84 -36.06 -31.40
N GLN A 444 0.92 -34.76 -31.72
CA GLN A 444 1.59 -34.26 -32.92
C GLN A 444 3.12 -34.19 -32.70
N ALA A 445 3.58 -33.64 -31.57
CA ALA A 445 5.00 -33.68 -31.21
C ALA A 445 5.49 -35.12 -30.97
N GLU A 446 4.64 -35.99 -30.42
CA GLU A 446 4.96 -37.41 -30.22
C GLU A 446 4.69 -38.29 -31.47
N ALA A 447 4.30 -37.71 -32.61
CA ALA A 447 3.95 -38.47 -33.80
C ALA A 447 5.01 -39.50 -34.27
N PRO A 448 6.33 -39.23 -34.25
CA PRO A 448 7.32 -40.21 -34.68
C PRO A 448 7.35 -41.49 -33.82
N ARG A 449 7.23 -41.35 -32.49
CA ARG A 449 7.20 -42.51 -31.57
C ARG A 449 5.86 -43.23 -31.58
N LEU A 450 4.77 -42.55 -31.93
CA LEU A 450 3.44 -43.14 -32.00
C LEU A 450 3.27 -43.99 -33.27
N HIS A 451 3.57 -43.43 -34.45
CA HIS A 451 3.42 -44.13 -35.72
C HIS A 451 4.48 -45.24 -35.88
N SER A 452 5.77 -44.91 -35.79
CA SER A 452 6.86 -45.90 -35.91
C SER A 452 6.91 -46.88 -34.72
N GLY A 453 6.32 -46.51 -33.59
CA GLY A 453 6.12 -47.39 -32.43
C GLY A 453 4.88 -48.27 -32.50
N GLY A 454 4.06 -48.19 -33.55
CA GLY A 454 2.87 -49.05 -33.73
C GLY A 454 1.75 -48.81 -32.72
N TYR A 455 1.64 -47.60 -32.18
CA TYR A 455 0.64 -47.23 -31.16
C TYR A 455 -0.70 -46.84 -31.78
N GLN A 456 -1.79 -47.50 -31.35
CA GLN A 456 -3.15 -47.24 -31.84
C GLN A 456 -3.89 -46.24 -30.95
N ARG A 457 -4.29 -45.10 -31.53
CA ARG A 457 -5.05 -44.02 -30.86
C ARG A 457 -6.42 -44.52 -30.40
N GLN A 458 -6.78 -44.24 -29.15
CA GLN A 458 -8.07 -44.58 -28.54
C GLN A 458 -9.01 -43.37 -28.37
N GLY A 459 -8.51 -42.15 -28.63
CA GLY A 459 -9.21 -40.90 -28.34
C GLY A 459 -8.76 -40.24 -27.04
N VAL A 460 -9.55 -39.30 -26.53
CA VAL A 460 -9.33 -38.67 -25.22
C VAL A 460 -9.80 -39.62 -24.13
N ALA A 461 -8.95 -39.94 -23.15
CA ALA A 461 -9.32 -40.82 -22.03
C ALA A 461 -9.77 -40.04 -20.79
N PHE A 462 -9.13 -38.91 -20.52
CA PHE A 462 -9.43 -37.97 -19.45
C PHE A 462 -8.77 -36.63 -19.73
N ARG A 463 -8.93 -35.69 -18.80
CA ARG A 463 -8.49 -34.31 -18.88
C ARG A 463 -7.67 -33.91 -17.66
N LEU A 464 -6.55 -33.24 -17.92
CA LEU A 464 -5.67 -32.68 -16.89
C LEU A 464 -5.85 -31.17 -16.77
N PHE A 465 -5.41 -30.64 -15.63
CA PHE A 465 -5.34 -29.22 -15.35
C PHE A 465 -4.05 -28.62 -15.93
N SER A 466 -4.06 -27.30 -16.19
CA SER A 466 -2.86 -26.56 -16.55
C SER A 466 -1.99 -26.23 -15.32
N PRO A 467 -0.68 -26.01 -15.50
CA PRO A 467 0.21 -25.55 -14.43
C PRO A 467 -0.33 -24.31 -13.72
N GLY A 468 -0.15 -24.25 -12.40
CA GLY A 468 -0.66 -23.16 -11.55
C GLY A 468 -2.13 -23.30 -11.10
N THR A 469 -2.86 -24.35 -11.51
CA THR A 469 -4.23 -24.57 -11.01
C THR A 469 -4.23 -24.93 -9.51
N PRO A 470 -4.97 -24.21 -8.63
CA PRO A 470 -5.03 -24.52 -7.20
C PRO A 470 -5.48 -25.96 -6.90
N GLY A 471 -4.96 -26.55 -5.83
CA GLY A 471 -5.28 -27.93 -5.43
C GLY A 471 -4.71 -29.04 -6.33
N THR A 472 -3.82 -28.70 -7.28
CA THR A 472 -3.23 -29.66 -8.23
C THR A 472 -1.71 -29.78 -8.12
N THR A 473 -1.16 -30.90 -8.56
CA THR A 473 0.28 -31.18 -8.63
C THR A 473 0.66 -31.81 -9.97
N GLU A 474 1.96 -31.88 -10.27
CA GLU A 474 2.49 -32.45 -11.51
C GLU A 474 2.17 -33.96 -11.64
N LEU A 475 1.70 -34.39 -12.81
CA LEU A 475 1.58 -35.81 -13.17
C LEU A 475 2.77 -36.22 -14.05
N TYR A 476 3.69 -37.02 -13.50
CA TYR A 476 4.89 -37.49 -14.17
C TYR A 476 4.61 -38.75 -15.01
N ARG A 477 5.14 -38.79 -16.23
CA ARG A 477 5.19 -39.99 -17.08
C ARG A 477 6.59 -40.60 -17.04
N TRP A 478 6.65 -41.90 -16.75
CA TRP A 478 7.86 -42.71 -16.73
C TRP A 478 7.73 -43.86 -17.73
N PHE A 479 8.83 -44.28 -18.34
CA PHE A 479 8.86 -45.39 -19.29
C PHE A 479 9.96 -46.40 -18.96
N ASN A 480 9.63 -47.69 -19.00
CA ASN A 480 10.61 -48.78 -18.86
C ASN A 480 10.86 -49.45 -20.21
N PRO A 481 12.02 -49.24 -20.87
CA PRO A 481 12.26 -49.75 -22.22
C PRO A 481 12.39 -51.29 -22.28
N GLY A 482 12.84 -51.93 -21.20
CA GLY A 482 12.98 -53.39 -21.13
C GLY A 482 11.64 -54.12 -20.98
N LYS A 483 10.70 -53.54 -20.23
CA LYS A 483 9.34 -54.06 -20.06
C LYS A 483 8.38 -53.57 -21.15
N ARG A 484 8.67 -52.42 -21.78
CA ARG A 484 7.75 -51.61 -22.60
C ARG A 484 6.49 -51.28 -21.80
N ASP A 485 6.67 -50.48 -20.75
CA ASP A 485 5.60 -50.11 -19.82
C ASP A 485 5.70 -48.65 -19.41
N HIS A 486 4.59 -47.92 -19.52
CA HIS A 486 4.44 -46.56 -19.00
C HIS A 486 3.81 -46.54 -17.61
N TYR A 487 4.38 -45.72 -16.72
CA TYR A 487 3.92 -45.54 -15.34
C TYR A 487 3.66 -44.06 -15.04
N TYR A 488 2.53 -43.77 -14.38
CA TYR A 488 2.08 -42.42 -14.06
C TYR A 488 1.93 -42.23 -12.55
N THR A 489 2.48 -41.13 -12.02
CA THR A 489 2.57 -40.86 -10.58
C THR A 489 2.63 -39.36 -10.30
N VAL A 490 2.12 -38.95 -9.14
CA VAL A 490 2.28 -37.59 -8.57
C VAL A 490 3.55 -37.45 -7.71
N ASN A 491 4.21 -38.56 -7.36
CA ASN A 491 5.44 -38.55 -6.59
C ASN A 491 6.65 -38.78 -7.51
N ARG A 492 7.41 -37.71 -7.77
CA ARG A 492 8.64 -37.72 -8.59
C ARG A 492 9.73 -38.64 -8.05
N SER A 493 9.83 -38.76 -6.72
CA SER A 493 10.84 -39.59 -6.04
C SER A 493 10.33 -41.01 -5.74
N GLY A 494 9.07 -41.32 -6.08
CA GLY A 494 8.43 -42.60 -5.80
C GLY A 494 8.85 -43.75 -6.72
N VAL A 495 9.71 -43.49 -7.71
CA VAL A 495 10.20 -44.49 -8.68
C VAL A 495 11.69 -44.72 -8.43
N ASN A 496 12.03 -45.85 -7.81
CA ASN A 496 13.42 -46.24 -7.56
C ASN A 496 14.18 -46.42 -8.90
N ALA A 497 15.36 -45.81 -9.04
CA ALA A 497 16.22 -45.94 -10.23
C ALA A 497 16.52 -47.41 -10.61
N GLN A 498 16.63 -48.32 -9.64
CA GLN A 498 16.86 -49.75 -9.85
C GLN A 498 15.68 -50.46 -10.55
N SER A 499 14.51 -49.84 -10.64
CA SER A 499 13.32 -50.41 -11.29
C SER A 499 13.37 -50.44 -12.82
N GLY A 500 14.34 -49.74 -13.41
CA GLY A 500 14.57 -49.63 -14.86
C GLY A 500 13.62 -48.66 -15.58
N TYR A 501 12.94 -47.77 -14.85
CA TYR A 501 12.11 -46.71 -15.41
C TYR A 501 12.92 -45.41 -15.57
N VAL A 502 12.73 -44.74 -16.72
CA VAL A 502 13.28 -43.41 -17.02
C VAL A 502 12.14 -42.39 -16.98
N LEU A 503 12.37 -41.24 -16.36
CA LEU A 503 11.43 -40.12 -16.35
C LEU A 503 11.39 -39.49 -17.75
N GLU A 504 10.22 -39.42 -18.38
CA GLU A 504 10.04 -38.69 -19.64
C GLU A 504 9.64 -37.22 -19.42
N GLY A 505 8.99 -36.91 -18.29
CA GLY A 505 8.61 -35.55 -17.94
C GLY A 505 7.22 -35.46 -17.28
N VAL A 506 6.67 -34.25 -17.29
CA VAL A 506 5.32 -33.92 -16.78
C VAL A 506 4.36 -33.85 -17.97
N ILE A 507 3.19 -34.49 -17.86
CA ILE A 507 2.16 -34.45 -18.92
C ILE A 507 0.99 -33.51 -18.63
N GLY A 508 0.98 -32.86 -17.46
CA GLY A 508 -0.06 -31.93 -17.01
C GLY A 508 -0.19 -31.97 -15.49
N HIS A 509 -1.18 -31.24 -14.94
CA HIS A 509 -1.46 -31.24 -13.51
C HIS A 509 -2.71 -32.07 -13.18
N ILE A 510 -2.70 -32.74 -12.03
CA ILE A 510 -3.77 -33.60 -11.50
C ILE A 510 -4.11 -33.18 -10.07
N ALA A 511 -5.38 -33.27 -9.68
CA ALA A 511 -5.78 -32.95 -8.30
C ALA A 511 -5.50 -34.13 -7.36
N THR A 512 -4.98 -33.87 -6.16
CA THR A 512 -4.71 -34.91 -5.15
C THR A 512 -5.93 -35.21 -4.26
N SER A 513 -6.84 -34.24 -4.14
CA SER A 513 -8.19 -34.37 -3.57
C SER A 513 -9.25 -34.27 -4.68
N ARG A 514 -10.50 -34.65 -4.36
CA ARG A 514 -11.65 -34.51 -5.28
C ARG A 514 -12.04 -33.03 -5.39
N LEU A 515 -11.93 -32.47 -6.60
CA LEU A 515 -12.46 -31.15 -6.95
C LEU A 515 -13.80 -31.28 -7.70
N ASN A 516 -14.49 -30.16 -7.93
CA ASN A 516 -15.72 -30.13 -8.73
C ASN A 516 -15.51 -30.71 -10.14
N ASP A 517 -16.50 -31.46 -10.62
CA ASP A 517 -16.52 -32.20 -11.89
C ASP A 517 -15.37 -33.20 -12.10
N THR A 518 -14.70 -33.65 -11.03
CA THR A 518 -13.61 -34.63 -11.15
C THR A 518 -14.01 -36.07 -10.83
N ARG A 519 -13.26 -37.01 -11.40
CA ARG A 519 -13.33 -38.46 -11.21
C ARG A 519 -11.92 -39.03 -10.99
N PRO A 520 -11.78 -40.09 -10.17
CA PRO A 520 -10.47 -40.68 -9.88
C PRO A 520 -9.83 -41.32 -11.13
N LEU A 521 -8.51 -41.24 -11.21
CA LEU A 521 -7.67 -42.02 -12.12
C LEU A 521 -7.15 -43.25 -11.36
N TYR A 522 -7.68 -44.42 -11.67
CA TYR A 522 -7.32 -45.69 -11.03
C TYR A 522 -6.07 -46.30 -11.67
N ARG A 523 -5.13 -46.78 -10.85
CA ARG A 523 -3.98 -47.60 -11.27
C ARG A 523 -4.24 -49.08 -11.00
N TRP A 524 -3.89 -49.89 -11.99
CA TRP A 524 -3.94 -51.34 -11.99
C TRP A 524 -2.59 -51.90 -12.41
N ARG A 525 -2.19 -53.08 -11.90
CA ARG A 525 -0.93 -53.73 -12.24
C ARG A 525 -1.09 -55.23 -12.42
N ASN A 526 -0.46 -55.80 -13.45
CA ASN A 526 -0.35 -57.24 -13.61
C ASN A 526 0.90 -57.76 -12.89
N PRO A 527 0.78 -58.58 -11.82
CA PRO A 527 1.93 -59.01 -11.03
C PRO A 527 2.80 -60.05 -11.74
N ARG A 528 2.30 -60.73 -12.79
CA ARG A 528 3.08 -61.73 -13.56
C ARG A 528 4.00 -61.08 -14.60
N THR A 529 3.56 -59.96 -15.19
CA THR A 529 4.31 -59.27 -16.27
C THR A 529 4.92 -57.95 -15.82
N GLY A 530 4.49 -57.40 -14.68
CA GLY A 530 4.94 -56.12 -14.15
C GLY A 530 4.34 -54.88 -14.83
N HIS A 531 3.49 -55.06 -15.84
CA HIS A 531 2.83 -53.97 -16.58
C HIS A 531 1.76 -53.24 -15.75
N HIS A 532 1.57 -51.96 -16.04
CA HIS A 532 0.54 -51.14 -15.44
C HIS A 532 -0.58 -50.79 -16.43
N PHE A 533 -1.75 -50.43 -15.90
CA PHE A 533 -2.91 -49.98 -16.65
C PHE A 533 -3.62 -48.88 -15.86
N PHE A 534 -4.16 -47.90 -16.57
CA PHE A 534 -4.70 -46.67 -15.98
C PHE A 534 -6.00 -46.28 -16.67
N THR A 535 -7.02 -45.95 -15.88
CA THR A 535 -8.36 -45.60 -16.39
C THR A 535 -9.18 -44.82 -15.37
N THR A 536 -10.23 -44.14 -15.83
CA THR A 536 -11.28 -43.55 -14.98
C THR A 536 -12.46 -44.50 -14.71
N ASP A 537 -12.45 -45.70 -15.30
CA ASP A 537 -13.41 -46.77 -15.03
C ASP A 537 -13.00 -47.57 -13.78
N GLN A 538 -13.88 -47.59 -12.77
CA GLN A 538 -13.67 -48.31 -11.51
C GLN A 538 -13.62 -49.84 -11.69
N SER A 539 -14.18 -50.38 -12.77
CA SER A 539 -14.09 -51.81 -13.12
C SER A 539 -12.77 -52.18 -13.83
N GLY A 540 -11.95 -51.18 -14.17
CA GLY A 540 -10.64 -51.40 -14.78
C GLY A 540 -10.70 -51.91 -16.22
N GLU A 541 -11.76 -51.64 -16.99
CA GLU A 541 -11.94 -52.09 -18.39
C GLU A 541 -11.72 -53.60 -18.60
N GLY A 542 -12.18 -54.42 -17.65
CA GLY A 542 -12.06 -55.88 -17.72
C GLY A 542 -10.62 -56.41 -17.63
N ARG A 543 -9.71 -55.65 -17.01
CA ARG A 543 -8.30 -56.04 -16.82
C ARG A 543 -8.11 -57.03 -15.67
N ASP A 544 -9.08 -57.10 -14.74
CA ASP A 544 -9.23 -58.16 -13.73
C ASP A 544 -9.14 -59.56 -14.36
N ARG A 545 -9.96 -59.82 -15.39
CA ARG A 545 -10.02 -61.07 -16.17
C ARG A 545 -8.73 -61.33 -16.97
N LYS A 546 -7.88 -60.31 -17.11
CA LYS A 546 -6.57 -60.35 -17.77
C LYS A 546 -5.42 -60.37 -16.73
N GLY A 547 -5.73 -60.65 -15.46
CA GLY A 547 -4.76 -60.86 -14.39
C GLY A 547 -4.17 -59.58 -13.79
N PHE A 548 -4.74 -58.41 -14.06
CA PHE A 548 -4.38 -57.19 -13.34
C PHE A 548 -5.08 -57.14 -11.98
N ARG A 549 -4.44 -56.48 -11.01
CA ARG A 549 -4.99 -56.15 -9.69
C ARG A 549 -5.03 -54.64 -9.53
N PHE A 550 -6.04 -54.14 -8.81
CA PHE A 550 -6.11 -52.74 -8.43
C PHE A 550 -4.98 -52.38 -7.45
N GLU A 551 -4.37 -51.21 -7.60
CA GLU A 551 -3.30 -50.71 -6.72
C GLU A 551 -3.64 -49.42 -5.96
N GLY A 552 -4.59 -48.62 -6.45
CA GLY A 552 -4.94 -47.34 -5.83
C GLY A 552 -5.38 -46.27 -6.83
N ILE A 553 -5.67 -45.08 -6.30
CA ILE A 553 -6.00 -43.88 -7.08
C ILE A 553 -4.71 -43.04 -7.23
N VAL A 554 -4.42 -42.56 -8.43
CA VAL A 554 -3.26 -41.69 -8.73
C VAL A 554 -3.56 -40.23 -8.38
N GLY A 555 -4.81 -39.83 -8.54
CA GLY A 555 -5.36 -38.50 -8.31
C GLY A 555 -6.73 -38.37 -8.99
N TYR A 556 -7.22 -37.15 -9.14
CA TYR A 556 -8.52 -36.85 -9.74
C TYR A 556 -8.35 -36.00 -11.00
N VAL A 557 -9.05 -36.41 -12.05
CA VAL A 557 -9.02 -35.88 -13.43
C VAL A 557 -10.44 -35.50 -13.88
N ARG A 558 -10.58 -34.78 -14.99
CA ARG A 558 -11.89 -34.52 -15.61
C ARG A 558 -12.20 -35.54 -16.72
#